data_AF-A0A7C3IHY1-F1
#
_entry.id   AF-A0A7C3IHY1-F1
#
_cell.length_a   1.000
_cell.length_b   1.000
_cell.length_c   1.000
_cell.angle_alpha   90.00
_cell.angle_beta   90.00
_cell.angle_gamma   90.00
#
_symmetry.space_group_name_H-M   'P 1'
#
loop_
_entity.id
_entity.type
_entity.pdbx_description
1 polymer ?
#
loop_
_entity_poly.entity_id
_entity_poly.type
_entity_poly.pdbx_seq_one_letter_code
_entity_poly.pdbx_strand_id
1 'polypeptide(L)'
;MVIFLAALQGIPEDLHEAAALDGATSVERAVSIDLPLISPAILFVVVTGVIWALSYFTQAFIIAGPQGGRESSMLFLAIYLYANAFQYL
;
A
#
# COMPACT_ATOMS: atom_id res chain seq x y z
N MET A 1 4.76 6.09 -8.64
CA MET A 1 3.45 5.39 -8.69
C MET A 1 2.41 6.37 -9.22
N VAL A 2 1.75 6.06 -10.34
CA VAL A 2 0.92 7.01 -11.09
C VAL A 2 -0.23 7.59 -10.25
N ILE A 3 -0.82 6.79 -9.36
CA ILE A 3 -1.95 7.20 -8.52
C ILE A 3 -1.59 8.40 -7.62
N PHE A 4 -0.45 8.37 -6.93
CA PHE A 4 -0.04 9.50 -6.09
C PHE A 4 0.28 10.75 -6.89
N LEU A 5 0.88 10.59 -8.07
CA LEU A 5 1.21 11.71 -8.93
C LEU A 5 -0.06 12.38 -9.48
N ALA A 6 -1.04 11.58 -9.89
CA ALA A 6 -2.36 12.08 -10.29
C ALA A 6 -3.12 12.75 -9.13
N ALA A 7 -3.04 12.19 -7.91
CA ALA A 7 -3.67 12.78 -6.73
C ALA A 7 -3.04 14.14 -6.37
N LEU A 8 -1.72 14.25 -6.41
CA LEU A 8 -1.01 15.51 -6.17
C LEU A 8 -1.29 16.55 -7.26
N GLN A 9 -1.35 16.14 -8.53
CA GLN A 9 -1.73 17.02 -9.64
C GLN A 9 -3.18 17.53 -9.55
N GLY A 10 -4.03 16.85 -8.78
CA GLY A 10 -5.41 17.27 -8.53
C GLY A 10 -5.55 18.34 -7.45
N ILE A 11 -4.47 18.69 -6.73
CA ILE A 11 -4.50 19.73 -5.70
C ILE A 11 -4.53 21.11 -6.39
N PRO A 12 -5.51 21.98 -6.10
CA PRO A 12 -5.54 23.33 -6.64
C PRO A 12 -4.29 24.13 -6.23
N GLU A 13 -3.60 24.74 -7.20
CA GLU A 13 -2.39 25.54 -6.95
C GLU A 13 -2.66 26.74 -6.02
N ASP A 14 -3.87 27.32 -6.08
CA ASP A 14 -4.30 28.43 -5.24
C ASP A 14 -4.09 28.18 -3.72
N LEU A 15 -4.23 26.93 -3.26
CA LEU A 15 -4.00 26.56 -1.86
C LEU A 15 -2.53 26.69 -1.48
N HIS A 16 -1.62 26.34 -2.39
CA HIS A 16 -0.19 26.48 -2.18
C HIS A 16 0.26 27.94 -2.25
N GLU A 17 -0.35 28.74 -3.12
CA GLU A 17 -0.11 30.18 -3.19
C GLU A 17 -0.57 30.89 -1.92
N ALA A 18 -1.78 30.59 -1.45
CA ALA A 18 -2.30 31.13 -0.19
C ALA A 18 -1.39 30.76 1.00
N ALA A 19 -1.01 29.49 1.10
CA ALA A 19 -0.09 29.04 2.15
C ALA A 19 1.31 29.67 2.04
N ALA A 20 1.76 30.02 0.83
CA ALA A 20 3.01 30.75 0.63
C ALA A 20 2.92 32.19 1.14
N LEU A 21 1.79 32.86 0.91
CA LEU A 21 1.52 34.20 1.43
C LEU A 21 1.46 34.20 2.96
N ASP A 22 0.92 33.13 3.55
CA ASP A 22 0.88 32.93 5.01
C ASP A 22 2.23 32.49 5.61
N GLY A 23 3.27 32.33 4.79
CA GLY A 23 4.62 31.99 5.24
C GLY A 23 4.84 30.51 5.57
N ALA A 24 3.93 29.62 5.17
CA ALA A 24 4.07 28.18 5.43
C ALA A 24 5.27 27.60 4.67
N THR A 25 6.07 26.81 5.38
CA THR A 25 7.21 26.06 4.84
C THR A 25 6.72 24.87 4.00
N SER A 26 7.60 24.29 3.18
CA SER A 26 7.25 23.15 2.32
C SER A 26 6.77 21.92 3.12
N VAL A 27 7.30 21.71 4.33
CA VAL A 27 6.87 20.60 5.21
C VAL A 27 5.49 20.87 5.78
N GLU A 28 5.20 22.11 6.20
CA GLU A 28 3.87 22.49 6.69
C GLU A 28 2.81 22.34 5.60
N ARG A 29 3.13 22.72 4.35
CA ARG A 29 2.24 22.50 3.19
C ARG A 29 2.04 21.01 2.93
N ALA A 30 3.11 20.20 2.95
CA ALA A 30 3.01 18.76 2.73
C ALA A 30 2.12 18.06 3.77
N VAL A 31 2.22 18.44 5.04
CA VAL A 31 1.46 17.81 6.13
C VAL A 31 0.05 18.37 6.26
N SER A 32 -0.16 19.66 6.00
CA SER A 32 -1.42 20.36 6.25
C SER A 32 -2.31 20.51 5.02
N ILE A 33 -1.75 20.41 3.81
CA ILE A 33 -2.47 20.56 2.53
C ILE A 33 -2.40 19.24 1.76
N ASP A 34 -1.20 18.76 1.43
CA ASP A 34 -1.05 17.61 0.54
C ASP A 34 -1.59 16.34 1.17
N LEU A 35 -1.09 15.99 2.36
CA LEU A 35 -1.42 14.73 3.04
C LEU A 35 -2.93 14.58 3.29
N PRO A 36 -3.67 15.59 3.78
CA PRO A 36 -5.12 15.51 3.94
C PRO A 36 -5.86 15.41 2.61
N LEU A 37 -5.45 16.17 1.58
CA LEU A 37 -6.14 16.18 0.28
C LEU A 37 -5.94 14.88 -0.50
N ILE A 38 -4.76 14.27 -0.43
CA ILE A 38 -4.50 12.98 -1.09
C ILE A 38 -4.85 11.78 -0.20
N SER A 39 -5.34 11.98 1.03
CA SER A 39 -5.68 10.91 1.96
C SER A 39 -6.64 9.85 1.38
N PRO A 40 -7.64 10.17 0.52
CA PRO A 40 -8.47 9.15 -0.11
C PRO A 40 -7.67 8.25 -1.07
N ALA A 41 -6.71 8.83 -1.81
CA ALA A 41 -5.83 8.09 -2.70
C ALA A 41 -4.85 7.19 -1.91
N ILE A 42 -4.33 7.67 -0.77
CA ILE A 42 -3.52 6.86 0.15
C ILE A 42 -4.35 5.66 0.64
N LEU A 43 -5.58 5.90 1.11
CA LEU A 43 -6.45 4.85 1.62
C LEU A 43 -6.73 3.80 0.53
N PHE A 44 -7.03 4.24 -0.70
CA PHE A 44 -7.22 3.33 -1.83
C PHE A 44 -6.00 2.45 -2.08
N VAL A 45 -4.80 3.04 -2.12
CA VAL A 45 -3.53 2.31 -2.35
C VAL A 45 -3.25 1.32 -1.22
N VAL A 46 -3.48 1.72 0.03
CA VAL A 46 -3.26 0.85 1.19
C VAL A 46 -4.21 -0.33 1.16
N VAL A 47 -5.51 -0.10 0.95
CA VAL A 47 -6.51 -1.17 0.91
C VAL A 47 -6.24 -2.13 -0.24
N THR A 48 -6.02 -1.61 -1.44
CA THR A 48 -5.70 -2.46 -2.60
C THR A 48 -4.38 -3.19 -2.39
N GLY A 49 -3.36 -2.54 -1.85
CA GLY A 49 -2.08 -3.15 -1.51
C GLY A 49 -2.20 -4.30 -0.51
N VAL A 50 -3.02 -4.16 0.53
CA VAL A 50 -3.31 -5.23 1.48
C VAL A 50 -4.02 -6.41 0.80
N ILE A 51 -5.02 -6.13 -0.05
CA ILE A 51 -5.72 -7.17 -0.82
C ILE A 51 -4.73 -7.95 -1.70
N TRP A 52 -3.85 -7.24 -2.41
CA TRP A 52 -2.81 -7.87 -3.22
C TRP A 52 -1.85 -8.70 -2.37
N ALA A 53 -1.32 -8.14 -1.28
CA ALA A 53 -0.40 -8.84 -0.38
C ALA A 53 -1.00 -10.12 0.22
N LEU A 54 -2.29 -10.13 0.55
CA LEU A 54 -2.99 -11.34 1.00
C LEU A 54 -3.18 -12.37 -0.13
N SER A 55 -3.23 -11.91 -1.38
CA SER A 55 -3.38 -12.73 -2.58
C SER A 55 -2.05 -13.23 -3.17
N TYR A 56 -0.90 -12.95 -2.53
CA TYR A 56 0.44 -13.37 -2.97
C TYR A 56 0.66 -14.88 -2.77
N PHE A 57 0.00 -15.72 -3.58
CA PHE A 57 0.17 -17.16 -3.54
C PHE A 57 1.37 -17.62 -4.37
N THR A 58 1.37 -17.33 -5.68
CA THR A 58 2.34 -17.90 -6.63
C THR A 58 3.79 -17.58 -6.28
N GLN A 59 4.10 -16.31 -6.01
CA GLN A 59 5.47 -15.91 -5.67
C GLN A 59 5.93 -16.52 -4.35
N ALA A 60 5.05 -16.53 -3.35
CA ALA A 60 5.34 -17.14 -2.06
C ALA A 60 5.55 -18.66 -2.19
N PHE A 61 4.72 -19.35 -2.97
CA PHE A 61 4.83 -20.79 -3.19
C PHE A 61 6.11 -21.17 -3.95
N ILE A 62 6.51 -20.39 -4.95
CA ILE A 62 7.75 -20.63 -5.70
C ILE A 62 8.98 -20.54 -4.78
N ILE A 63 8.99 -19.57 -3.85
CA ILE A 63 10.13 -19.32 -2.96
C ILE A 63 10.13 -20.28 -1.77
N ALA A 64 8.98 -20.44 -1.13
CA ALA A 64 8.84 -21.10 0.17
C ALA A 64 8.36 -22.57 0.04
N GLY A 65 7.87 -22.96 -1.14
CA GLY A 65 7.26 -24.27 -1.36
C GLY A 65 5.94 -24.45 -0.59
N PRO A 66 5.35 -25.66 -0.64
CA PRO A 66 4.07 -25.96 0.01
C PRO A 66 4.10 -25.89 1.54
N GLN A 67 5.29 -25.95 2.14
CA GLN A 67 5.49 -25.95 3.59
C GLN A 67 5.70 -24.53 4.17
N GLY A 68 5.72 -23.49 3.32
CA GLY A 68 5.93 -22.12 3.79
C GLY A 68 7.36 -21.85 4.27
N GLY A 69 8.35 -22.51 3.66
CA GLY A 69 9.76 -22.36 3.96
C GLY A 69 10.21 -23.18 5.18
N ARG A 70 11.48 -23.03 5.55
CA ARG A 70 12.04 -23.73 6.72
C ARG A 70 11.34 -23.20 7.98
N GLU A 71 10.87 -24.12 8.84
CA GLU A 71 10.12 -23.79 10.06
C GLU A 71 8.89 -22.88 9.84
N SER A 72 8.23 -22.95 8.66
CA SER A 72 7.08 -22.08 8.34
C SER A 72 7.38 -20.57 8.37
N SER A 73 8.64 -20.17 8.20
CA SER A 73 9.08 -18.76 8.28
C SER A 73 8.46 -17.84 7.21
N MET A 74 7.92 -18.40 6.13
CA MET A 74 7.25 -17.70 5.03
C MET A 74 5.85 -18.27 4.80
N LEU A 75 5.17 -18.68 5.87
CA LEU A 75 3.83 -19.26 5.77
C LEU A 75 2.78 -18.16 5.58
N PHE A 76 2.56 -17.79 4.32
CA PHE A 76 1.47 -16.91 3.94
C PHE A 76 0.12 -17.62 4.10
N LEU A 77 -0.93 -16.84 4.37
CA LEU A 77 -2.30 -17.35 4.54
C LEU A 77 -2.72 -18.28 3.40
N ALA A 78 -2.43 -17.90 2.15
CA ALA A 78 -2.78 -18.69 0.98
C ALA A 78 -2.02 -20.03 0.91
N ILE A 79 -0.74 -20.08 1.31
CA ILE A 79 0.04 -21.33 1.39
C ILE A 79 -0.51 -22.22 2.49
N TYR A 80 -0.85 -21.64 3.65
CA TYR A 80 -1.44 -22.39 4.76
C TYR A 80 -2.76 -23.06 4.38
N LEU A 81 -3.64 -22.33 3.69
CA LEU A 81 -4.91 -22.88 3.18
C LEU A 81 -4.67 -24.01 2.16
N TYR A 82 -3.70 -23.83 1.26
CA TYR A 82 -3.32 -24.87 0.30
C TYR A 82 -2.81 -26.14 1.00
N ALA A 83 -1.90 -26.01 1.96
CA ALA A 83 -1.35 -27.15 2.69
C ALA A 83 -2.44 -27.94 3.44
N ASN A 84 -3.37 -27.24 4.11
CA ASN A 84 -4.50 -27.88 4.79
C ASN A 84 -5.48 -28.56 3.83
N ALA A 85 -5.74 -27.96 2.66
CA ALA A 85 -6.70 -28.51 1.70
C ALA A 85 -6.17 -29.73 0.93
N PHE A 86 -4.86 -29.80 0.66
CA PHE A 86 -4.30 -30.78 -0.29
C PHE A 86 -3.18 -31.68 0.26
N GLN A 87 -2.57 -31.37 1.41
CA GLN A 87 -1.48 -32.20 1.98
C GLN A 87 -1.85 -32.93 3.27
N TYR A 88 -2.99 -32.60 3.88
CA TYR A 88 -3.49 -33.24 5.11
C TYR A 88 -4.42 -34.45 4.84
N LEU A 89 -4.54 -34.90 3.58
CA LEU A 89 -5.19 -36.16 3.16
C LEU A 89 -4.14 -37.18 2.75
#